data_AF-A0A1I0CW59-F1
#
_entry.id   AF-A0A1I0CW59-F1
#
_cell.length_a   1.000
_cell.length_b   1.000
_cell.length_c   1.000
_cell.angle_alpha   90.00
_cell.angle_beta   90.00
_cell.angle_gamma   90.00
#
_symmetry.space_group_name_H-M   'P 1'
#
loop_
_entity.id
_entity.type
_entity.pdbx_description
1 polymer ?
#
loop_
_entity_poly.entity_id
_entity_poly.type
_entity_poly.pdbx_seq_one_letter_code
_entity_poly.pdbx_strand_id
1 'polypeptide(L)'
;MIATPYDLEDTMEKIWILVADSANARILATTARTAMPTEVKRLEHPEGRLKESELVTDQPGRSRESRGQGHAMQEASATEHEEMLFAGEIVQTLDRARQEGKFESLILVAPPRFLGMIRQKLNGPLEKAVIQSVDKNLVAEDESTIHQNIYS
;
A
#
# COMPACT_ATOMS: atom_id res chain seq x y z
N MET A 1 -19.25 -39.39 -12.70
CA MET A 1 -19.47 -37.97 -12.36
C MET A 1 -18.14 -37.30 -12.61
N ILE A 2 -17.98 -36.63 -13.76
CA ILE A 2 -16.70 -36.03 -14.16
C ILE A 2 -16.75 -34.61 -13.58
N ALA A 3 -15.85 -34.28 -12.65
CA ALA A 3 -15.71 -32.92 -12.17
C ALA A 3 -15.46 -32.01 -13.37
N THR A 4 -16.30 -30.99 -13.56
CA THR A 4 -16.11 -30.00 -14.61
C THR A 4 -14.79 -29.24 -14.36
N PRO A 5 -14.05 -28.83 -15.39
CA PRO A 5 -12.79 -28.09 -15.23
C PRO A 5 -12.95 -26.75 -14.49
N TYR A 6 -14.18 -26.28 -14.25
CA TYR A 6 -14.52 -25.10 -13.46
C TYR A 6 -14.36 -25.27 -11.93
N ASP A 7 -14.26 -26.49 -11.41
CA ASP A 7 -14.15 -26.73 -9.96
C ASP A 7 -12.72 -26.51 -9.41
N LEU A 8 -11.72 -26.40 -10.30
CA LEU A 8 -10.31 -26.27 -9.93
C LEU A 8 -9.86 -24.82 -9.71
N GLU A 9 -10.63 -23.83 -10.17
CA GLU A 9 -10.33 -22.40 -9.94
C GLU A 9 -10.71 -21.95 -8.52
N ASP A 10 -11.69 -22.62 -7.89
CA ASP A 10 -12.20 -22.29 -6.54
C ASP A 10 -11.26 -22.76 -5.41
N THR A 11 -10.22 -23.54 -5.73
CA THR A 11 -9.26 -24.08 -4.74
C THR A 11 -7.92 -23.34 -4.71
N MET A 12 -7.70 -22.37 -5.61
CA MET A 12 -6.49 -21.54 -5.60
C MET A 12 -6.67 -20.35 -4.66
N GLU A 13 -5.81 -20.26 -3.64
CA GLU A 13 -5.77 -19.11 -2.73
C GLU A 13 -5.54 -17.82 -3.54
N LYS A 14 -6.54 -16.94 -3.58
CA LYS A 14 -6.41 -15.64 -4.24
C LYS A 14 -5.75 -14.66 -3.27
N ILE A 15 -4.47 -14.41 -3.47
CA ILE A 15 -3.67 -13.52 -2.63
C ILE A 15 -3.47 -12.20 -3.35
N TRP A 16 -3.84 -11.11 -2.69
CA TRP A 16 -3.48 -9.76 -3.12
C TRP A 16 -2.32 -9.22 -2.29
N ILE A 17 -1.45 -8.47 -2.95
CA ILE A 17 -0.30 -7.81 -2.35
C ILE A 17 -0.47 -6.31 -2.61
N LEU A 18 -0.69 -5.54 -1.54
CA LEU A 18 -0.60 -4.09 -1.59
C LEU A 18 0.86 -3.69 -1.41
N VAL A 19 1.39 -2.90 -2.34
CA VAL A 19 2.69 -2.22 -2.21
C VAL A 19 2.45 -0.73 -2.33
N ALA A 20 2.69 0.03 -1.26
CA ALA A 20 2.31 1.45 -1.23
C ALA A 20 3.28 2.34 -0.45
N ASP A 21 3.33 3.61 -0.83
CA ASP A 21 3.91 4.73 -0.08
C ASP A 21 2.88 5.87 0.05
N SER A 22 3.31 7.05 0.49
CA SER A 22 2.44 8.23 0.70
C SER A 22 1.78 8.77 -0.58
N ALA A 23 2.23 8.37 -1.77
CA ALA A 23 1.80 8.95 -3.04
C ALA A 23 1.39 7.91 -4.09
N ASN A 24 1.78 6.64 -3.94
CA ASN A 24 1.57 5.60 -4.94
C ASN A 24 1.17 4.30 -4.25
N ALA A 25 0.25 3.56 -4.86
CA ALA A 25 -0.13 2.22 -4.43
C ALA A 25 -0.28 1.30 -5.63
N ARG A 26 0.30 0.11 -5.54
CA ARG A 26 0.20 -0.97 -6.51
C ARG A 26 -0.46 -2.16 -5.84
N ILE A 27 -1.41 -2.77 -6.53
CA ILE A 27 -2.07 -4.00 -6.12
C ILE A 27 -1.64 -5.08 -7.10
N LEU A 28 -0.98 -6.10 -6.57
CA LEU A 28 -0.59 -7.28 -7.32
C LEU A 28 -1.48 -8.46 -6.90
N ALA A 29 -1.74 -9.39 -7.81
CA ALA A 29 -2.47 -10.62 -7.55
C ALA A 29 -1.60 -11.85 -7.85
N THR A 30 -1.68 -12.85 -6.98
CA THR A 30 -1.09 -14.18 -7.21
C THR A 30 -2.05 -15.26 -6.70
N THR A 31 -1.96 -16.45 -7.28
CA THR A 31 -2.76 -17.63 -6.92
C THR A 31 -1.99 -18.63 -6.05
N ALA A 32 -0.68 -18.41 -5.86
CA ALA A 32 0.18 -19.26 -5.04
C ALA A 32 1.41 -18.50 -4.59
N ARG A 33 1.98 -18.88 -3.44
CA ARG A 33 3.24 -18.31 -2.94
C ARG A 33 4.42 -18.49 -3.91
N THR A 34 4.40 -19.54 -4.71
CA THR A 34 5.44 -19.84 -5.71
C THR A 34 5.18 -19.16 -7.06
N ALA A 35 3.97 -18.64 -7.28
CA ALA A 35 3.61 -17.98 -8.53
C ALA A 35 3.99 -16.50 -8.50
N MET A 36 4.52 -16.02 -9.62
CA MET A 36 4.90 -14.63 -9.79
C MET A 36 3.65 -13.74 -9.73
N PRO A 37 3.64 -12.69 -8.90
CA PRO A 37 2.49 -11.81 -8.80
C PRO A 37 2.39 -10.92 -10.06
N THR A 38 1.17 -10.54 -10.41
CA THR A 38 0.87 -9.68 -11.56
C THR A 38 0.17 -8.41 -11.10
N GLU A 39 0.57 -7.25 -11.63
CA GLU A 39 -0.11 -5.99 -11.30
C GLU A 39 -1.52 -5.97 -11.86
N VAL A 40 -2.51 -5.76 -10.99
CA VAL A 40 -3.93 -5.69 -11.36
C VAL A 40 -4.52 -4.29 -11.20
N LYS A 41 -3.90 -3.43 -10.38
CA LYS A 41 -4.34 -2.06 -10.20
C LYS A 41 -3.23 -1.16 -9.66
N ARG A 42 -3.28 0.11 -10.06
CA ARG A 42 -2.48 1.20 -9.52
C ARG A 42 -3.38 2.35 -9.05
N LEU A 43 -2.96 3.01 -7.97
CA LEU A 43 -3.54 4.26 -7.48
C LEU A 43 -2.40 5.27 -7.29
N GLU A 44 -2.67 6.52 -7.60
CA GLU A 44 -1.73 7.63 -7.44
C GLU A 44 -2.43 8.76 -6.66
N HIS A 45 -1.70 9.36 -5.72
CA HIS A 45 -2.12 10.52 -4.93
C HIS A 45 -1.15 11.67 -5.22
N PRO A 46 -1.42 12.51 -6.24
CA PRO A 46 -0.49 13.54 -6.69
C PRO A 46 -0.18 14.58 -5.59
N GLU A 47 -1.11 14.80 -4.67
CA GLU A 47 -0.94 15.70 -3.51
C GLU A 47 0.13 15.19 -2.54
N GLY A 48 0.31 13.87 -2.41
CA GLY A 48 1.41 13.27 -1.65
C GLY A 48 2.77 13.51 -2.31
N ARG A 49 2.84 13.41 -3.64
CA ARG A 49 4.07 13.59 -4.44
C ARG A 49 4.61 15.03 -4.39
N LEU A 50 3.72 16.02 -4.45
CA LEU A 50 4.08 17.43 -4.40
C LEU A 50 4.76 17.78 -3.06
N LYS A 51 4.20 17.29 -1.95
CA LYS A 51 4.71 17.58 -0.61
C LYS A 51 5.99 16.83 -0.28
N GLU A 52 6.18 15.60 -0.77
CA GLU A 52 7.48 14.90 -0.64
C GLU A 52 8.60 15.66 -1.35
N SER A 53 8.32 16.18 -2.56
CA SER A 53 9.30 16.98 -3.33
C SER A 53 9.66 18.28 -2.61
N GLU A 54 8.70 18.95 -1.98
CA GLU A 54 8.94 20.15 -1.16
C GLU A 54 9.81 19.83 0.07
N LEU A 55 9.55 18.73 0.77
CA LEU A 55 10.33 18.30 1.95
C LEU A 55 11.79 17.93 1.61
N VAL A 56 12.02 17.26 0.48
CA VAL A 56 13.37 16.85 0.05
C VAL A 56 14.20 18.03 -0.45
N THR A 57 13.56 19.11 -0.92
CA THR A 57 14.27 20.30 -1.45
C THR A 57 14.87 21.18 -0.33
N ASP A 58 14.47 20.98 0.94
CA ASP A 58 14.82 21.88 2.05
C ASP A 58 16.07 21.49 2.88
N GLN A 59 16.93 20.54 2.45
CA GLN A 59 18.24 20.34 3.11
C GLN A 59 19.37 19.82 2.20
N PRO A 60 20.65 20.22 2.39
CA PRO A 60 21.21 21.21 3.32
C PRO A 60 22.07 22.31 2.65
N GLY A 61 22.00 23.55 3.16
CA GLY A 61 23.08 24.51 2.88
C GLY A 61 22.75 26.00 2.95
N ARG A 62 22.17 26.51 4.04
CA ARG A 62 22.52 27.85 4.56
C ARG A 62 21.80 28.13 5.87
N SER A 63 22.57 28.54 6.87
CA SER A 63 22.08 29.23 8.05
C SER A 63 21.13 30.35 7.65
N ARG A 64 20.01 30.53 8.37
CA ARG A 64 19.63 31.77 9.06
C ARG A 64 18.25 31.69 9.71
N GLU A 65 18.27 31.98 11.01
CA GLU A 65 17.29 32.77 11.75
C GLU A 65 15.84 32.22 11.83
N SER A 66 15.58 31.62 12.98
CA SER A 66 14.30 31.23 13.56
C SER A 66 13.16 32.25 13.36
N ARG A 67 12.39 32.07 12.29
CA ARG A 67 11.03 32.62 12.13
C ARG A 67 9.98 31.61 11.60
N GLY A 68 10.34 30.34 11.40
CA GLY A 68 9.51 29.38 10.66
C GLY A 68 8.72 28.33 11.45
N GLN A 69 8.70 28.35 12.79
CA GLN A 69 8.14 27.22 13.56
C GLN A 69 6.63 27.01 13.35
N GLY A 70 5.86 28.07 13.09
CA GLY A 70 4.42 27.96 12.82
C GLY A 70 4.08 27.40 11.44
N HIS A 71 4.86 27.75 10.41
CA HIS A 71 4.61 27.30 9.03
C HIS A 71 4.98 25.83 8.84
N ALA A 72 6.16 25.41 9.33
CA ALA A 72 6.61 24.02 9.25
C ALA A 72 5.66 23.04 9.98
N MET A 73 5.08 23.44 11.11
CA MET A 73 4.09 22.62 11.82
C MET A 73 2.77 22.47 11.06
N GLN A 74 2.31 23.53 10.39
CA GLN A 74 1.08 23.51 9.58
C GLN A 74 1.25 22.67 8.31
N GLU A 75 2.42 22.71 7.68
CA GLU A 75 2.71 21.89 6.50
C GLU A 75 2.80 20.40 6.86
N ALA A 76 3.49 20.06 7.95
CA ALA A 76 3.58 18.68 8.43
C ALA A 76 2.20 18.07 8.73
N SER A 77 1.29 18.83 9.37
CA SER A 77 -0.07 18.36 9.65
C SER A 77 -0.91 18.22 8.38
N ALA A 78 -0.73 19.11 7.40
CA ALA A 78 -1.40 19.00 6.11
C ALA A 78 -0.90 17.80 5.30
N THR A 79 0.40 17.48 5.34
CA THR A 79 0.96 16.27 4.70
C THR A 79 0.40 15.01 5.33
N GLU A 80 0.41 14.93 6.66
CA GLU A 80 -0.16 13.79 7.38
C GLU A 80 -1.66 13.60 7.10
N HIS A 81 -2.40 14.69 6.96
CA HIS A 81 -3.81 14.62 6.58
C HIS A 81 -4.01 13.98 5.19
N GLU A 82 -3.23 14.41 4.20
CA GLU A 82 -3.29 13.84 2.84
C GLU A 82 -2.89 12.37 2.81
N GLU A 83 -1.82 11.99 3.53
CA GLU A 83 -1.43 10.58 3.66
C GLU A 83 -2.56 9.74 4.28
N MET A 84 -3.26 10.26 5.29
CA MET A 84 -4.41 9.58 5.89
C MET A 84 -5.62 9.45 4.95
N LEU A 85 -5.84 10.44 4.07
CA LEU A 85 -6.88 10.37 3.05
C LEU A 85 -6.54 9.27 2.03
N PHE A 86 -5.32 9.26 1.52
CA PHE A 86 -4.87 8.26 0.56
C PHE A 86 -4.91 6.84 1.13
N ALA A 87 -4.45 6.65 2.37
CA ALA A 87 -4.58 5.38 3.08
C ALA A 87 -6.06 4.92 3.17
N GLY A 88 -6.98 5.87 3.37
CA GLY A 88 -8.42 5.61 3.36
C GLY A 88 -8.94 5.14 2.00
N GLU A 89 -8.51 5.76 0.89
CA GLU A 89 -8.90 5.38 -0.46
C GLU A 89 -8.40 3.98 -0.85
N ILE A 90 -7.17 3.65 -0.45
CA ILE A 90 -6.58 2.32 -0.62
C ILE A 90 -7.45 1.28 0.10
N VAL A 91 -7.76 1.52 1.38
CA VAL A 91 -8.57 0.59 2.17
C VAL A 91 -9.98 0.41 1.60
N GLN A 92 -10.64 1.49 1.16
CA GLN A 92 -11.94 1.39 0.49
C GLN A 92 -11.87 0.56 -0.80
N THR A 93 -10.80 0.73 -1.58
CA THR A 93 -10.57 -0.06 -2.80
C THR A 93 -10.41 -1.54 -2.48
N LEU A 94 -9.62 -1.87 -1.44
CA LEU A 94 -9.37 -3.25 -1.02
C LEU A 94 -10.63 -3.89 -0.43
N ASP A 95 -11.38 -3.18 0.41
CA ASP A 95 -12.58 -3.75 1.00
C ASP A 95 -13.67 -4.00 -0.05
N ARG A 96 -13.86 -3.10 -1.03
CA ARG A 96 -14.77 -3.36 -2.15
C ARG A 96 -14.36 -4.60 -2.93
N ALA A 97 -13.08 -4.74 -3.26
CA ALA A 97 -12.57 -5.92 -3.96
C ALA A 97 -12.74 -7.23 -3.16
N ARG A 98 -12.58 -7.16 -1.84
CA ARG A 98 -12.86 -8.29 -0.93
C ARG A 98 -14.33 -8.66 -0.94
N GLN A 99 -15.24 -7.68 -0.89
CA GLN A 99 -16.69 -7.90 -0.96
C GLN A 99 -17.11 -8.53 -2.31
N GLU A 100 -16.39 -8.20 -3.39
CA GLU A 100 -16.55 -8.80 -4.72
C GLU A 100 -15.90 -10.19 -4.86
N GLY A 101 -15.26 -10.72 -3.81
CA GLY A 101 -14.61 -12.04 -3.83
C GLY A 101 -13.34 -12.11 -4.69
N LYS A 102 -12.70 -10.97 -4.97
CA LYS A 102 -11.50 -10.91 -5.83
C LYS A 102 -10.25 -11.48 -5.17
N PHE A 103 -10.22 -11.50 -3.84
CA PHE A 103 -9.14 -12.09 -3.05
C PHE A 103 -9.67 -12.57 -1.70
N GLU A 104 -8.90 -13.44 -1.08
CA GLU A 104 -9.19 -14.01 0.24
C GLU A 104 -8.11 -13.63 1.26
N SER A 105 -6.87 -13.51 0.79
CA SER A 105 -5.71 -13.14 1.59
C SER A 105 -5.07 -11.86 1.09
N LEU A 106 -4.55 -11.06 2.02
CA LEU A 106 -3.93 -9.77 1.77
C LEU A 106 -2.56 -9.68 2.44
N ILE A 107 -1.56 -9.25 1.69
CA ILE A 107 -0.24 -8.89 2.18
C ILE A 107 -0.09 -7.37 2.05
N LEU A 108 0.35 -6.71 3.12
CA LEU A 108 0.58 -5.26 3.12
C LEU A 108 2.08 -4.97 3.07
N VAL A 109 2.54 -4.16 2.13
CA VAL A 109 3.93 -3.73 2.01
C VAL A 109 3.96 -2.21 1.93
N ALA A 110 4.53 -1.56 2.94
CA ALA A 110 4.63 -0.10 2.98
C ALA A 110 5.71 0.37 3.98
N PRO A 111 6.21 1.61 3.87
CA PRO A 111 7.03 2.22 4.91
C PRO A 111 6.33 2.18 6.28
N PRO A 112 7.06 2.03 7.41
CA PRO A 112 6.47 1.82 8.73
C PRO A 112 5.37 2.84 9.12
N ARG A 113 5.60 4.12 8.84
CA ARG A 113 4.65 5.20 9.13
C ARG A 113 3.35 5.03 8.33
N PHE A 114 3.45 4.87 7.01
CA PHE A 114 2.29 4.74 6.13
C PHE A 114 1.55 3.42 6.35
N LEU A 115 2.27 2.34 6.64
CA LEU A 115 1.68 1.06 7.04
C LEU A 115 0.82 1.19 8.31
N GLY A 116 1.28 1.99 9.28
CA GLY A 116 0.51 2.33 10.48
C GLY A 116 -0.78 3.08 10.17
N MET A 117 -0.78 3.98 9.18
CA MET A 117 -1.98 4.70 8.73
C MET A 117 -2.97 3.77 8.03
N ILE A 118 -2.49 2.90 7.13
CA ILE A 118 -3.33 1.89 6.46
C ILE A 118 -4.01 1.01 7.50
N ARG A 119 -3.25 0.49 8.48
CA ARG A 119 -3.78 -0.37 9.56
C ARG A 119 -4.89 0.30 10.37
N GLN A 120 -4.75 1.58 10.69
CA GLN A 120 -5.78 2.35 11.41
C GLN A 120 -7.09 2.50 10.62
N LYS A 121 -7.04 2.38 9.29
CA LYS A 121 -8.21 2.50 8.42
C LYS A 121 -8.88 1.15 8.13
N LEU A 122 -8.21 0.03 8.37
CA LEU A 122 -8.76 -1.30 8.11
C LEU A 122 -10.06 -1.52 8.89
N ASN A 123 -11.05 -2.11 8.24
CA ASN A 123 -12.24 -2.62 8.91
C ASN A 123 -12.00 -4.07 9.37
N GLY A 124 -12.80 -4.56 10.33
CA GLY A 124 -12.61 -5.91 10.89
C GLY A 124 -12.57 -7.04 9.84
N PRO A 125 -13.45 -7.07 8.82
CA PRO A 125 -13.36 -8.07 7.76
C PRO A 125 -12.09 -8.01 6.92
N LEU A 126 -11.62 -6.83 6.55
CA LEU A 126 -10.40 -6.67 5.75
C LEU A 126 -9.14 -6.95 6.58
N GLU A 127 -9.14 -6.56 7.86
CA GLU A 127 -8.06 -6.87 8.80
C GLU A 127 -7.88 -8.40 8.94
N LYS A 128 -8.98 -9.16 9.01
CA LYS A 128 -8.93 -10.63 9.04
C LYS A 128 -8.36 -11.27 7.78
N ALA A 129 -8.46 -10.58 6.63
CA ALA A 129 -7.84 -11.04 5.39
C ALA A 129 -6.32 -10.77 5.37
N VAL A 130 -5.80 -9.91 6.25
CA VAL A 130 -4.36 -9.61 6.30
C VAL A 130 -3.61 -10.80 6.90
N ILE A 131 -2.83 -11.49 6.07
CA ILE A 131 -2.01 -12.64 6.49
C ILE A 131 -0.58 -12.24 6.84
N GLN A 132 -0.12 -11.09 6.36
CA GLN A 132 1.25 -10.60 6.56
C GLN A 132 1.34 -9.09 6.34
N SER A 133 2.30 -8.45 7.00
CA SER A 133 2.74 -7.11 6.63
C SER A 133 4.27 -7.02 6.59
N VAL A 134 4.79 -6.20 5.69
CA VAL A 134 6.22 -5.93 5.50
C VAL A 134 6.43 -4.42 5.55
N ASP A 135 7.32 -3.99 6.44
CA ASP A 135 7.64 -2.60 6.73
C ASP A 135 8.78 -2.07 5.85
N LYS A 136 8.61 -2.19 4.52
CA LYS A 136 9.58 -1.78 3.50
C LYS A 136 8.92 -0.89 2.44
N ASN A 137 9.68 0.07 1.90
CA ASN A 137 9.28 0.80 0.71
C ASN A 137 9.72 0.01 -0.54
N LEU A 138 8.78 -0.62 -1.24
CA LEU A 138 9.04 -1.42 -2.44
C LEU A 138 8.19 -0.97 -3.64
N VAL A 139 7.56 0.21 -3.59
CA VAL A 139 6.58 0.62 -4.61
C VAL A 139 7.19 0.78 -6.01
N ALA A 140 8.47 1.16 -6.07
CA ALA A 140 9.24 1.35 -7.30
C ALA A 140 9.94 0.06 -7.79
N GLU A 141 9.93 -1.00 -6.99
CA GLU A 141 10.62 -2.25 -7.30
C GLU A 141 9.81 -3.11 -8.28
N ASP A 142 10.47 -4.01 -9.00
CA ASP A 142 9.80 -4.96 -9.87
C ASP A 142 9.11 -6.09 -9.07
N GLU A 143 8.22 -6.83 -9.74
CA GLU A 143 7.45 -7.92 -9.11
C GLU A 143 8.35 -9.02 -8.52
N SER A 144 9.55 -9.27 -9.06
CA SER A 144 10.48 -10.29 -8.55
C SER A 144 11.06 -9.86 -7.22
N THR A 145 11.53 -8.61 -7.15
CA THR A 145 12.08 -8.04 -5.92
C THR A 145 11.01 -7.95 -4.84
N ILE A 146 9.78 -7.57 -5.19
CA ILE A 146 8.64 -7.58 -4.25
C ILE A 146 8.38 -9.00 -3.76
N HIS A 147 8.29 -9.99 -4.66
CA HIS A 147 8.01 -11.39 -4.33
C HIS A 147 9.05 -12.00 -3.40
N GLN A 148 10.34 -11.75 -3.64
CA GLN A 148 11.42 -12.20 -2.77
C GLN A 148 11.32 -11.59 -1.35
N ASN A 149 10.95 -10.32 -1.25
CA ASN A 149 10.88 -9.64 0.05
C ASN A 149 9.67 -10.01 0.91
N ILE A 150 8.59 -10.54 0.31
CA ILE A 150 7.42 -11.00 1.06
C ILE A 150 7.53 -12.47 1.50
N TYR A 151 8.39 -13.27 0.86
CA TYR A 151 8.55 -14.71 1.17
C TYR A 151 9.94 -15.11 1.69
N SER A 152 10.85 -14.15 1.86
CA SER A 152 12.13 -14.35 2.56
C SER A 152 11.95 -14.45 4.06
#